data_AF-A0A7W1DCC8-F1
#
_entry.id   AF-A0A7W1DCC8-F1
#
_cell.length_a   1.000
_cell.length_b   1.000
_cell.length_c   1.000
_cell.angle_alpha   90.00
_cell.angle_beta   90.00
_cell.angle_gamma   90.00
#
_symmetry.space_group_name_H-M   'P 1'
#
loop_
_entity.id
_entity.type
_entity.pdbx_description
1 polymer ?
#
loop_
_entity_poly.entity_id
_entity_poly.type
_entity_poly.pdbx_seq_one_letter_code
_entity_poly.pdbx_strand_id
1 'polypeptide(L)'
;MKNKFLAVVAFLIFSCFFAAASDVKAQHSSVSFNKKGISVVFKVETSSPEITKQTFGSVYFTGYDETEKESRVHRVLADRETGAYFGYDLVIESDIAPNKYKVSIRPLSINPPEQMRLSDLTARSLPKYPEDMTVEDGDTIALDILYNPQTKVKIVDLIKITTKKPQTS
;
A
#
# COMPACT_ATOMS: atom_id res chain seq x y z
N MET A 1 30.99 37.11 62.74
CA MET A 1 30.13 37.81 61.77
C MET A 1 29.59 36.79 60.78
N LYS A 2 28.26 36.74 60.59
CA LYS A 2 27.54 35.66 59.90
C LYS A 2 27.43 35.99 58.41
N ASN A 3 28.10 35.23 57.54
CA ASN A 3 28.01 35.39 56.09
C ASN A 3 26.80 34.63 55.54
N LYS A 4 25.91 35.36 54.90
CA LYS A 4 24.67 34.85 54.31
C LYS A 4 24.92 34.34 52.89
N PHE A 5 24.33 33.18 52.64
CA PHE A 5 23.97 32.57 51.37
C PHE A 5 23.72 33.54 50.21
N LEU A 6 24.26 33.23 49.03
CA LEU A 6 23.44 33.13 47.82
C LEU A 6 24.15 32.24 46.78
N ALA A 7 23.68 31.00 46.65
CA ALA A 7 24.00 30.12 45.54
C ALA A 7 22.97 30.38 44.43
N VAL A 8 23.42 30.81 43.26
CA VAL A 8 22.58 30.88 42.06
C VAL A 8 22.95 29.68 41.20
N VAL A 9 22.16 28.61 41.33
CA VAL A 9 22.23 27.43 40.46
C VAL A 9 21.40 27.73 39.21
N ALA A 10 22.07 27.98 38.09
CA ALA A 10 21.44 28.12 36.79
C ALA A 10 21.04 26.73 36.26
N PHE A 11 19.75 26.40 36.34
CA PHE A 11 19.17 25.21 35.74
C PHE A 11 18.87 25.52 34.26
N LEU A 12 19.81 25.20 33.37
CA LEU A 12 19.58 25.17 31.92
C LEU A 12 18.71 23.95 31.61
N ILE A 13 17.40 24.17 31.48
CA ILE A 13 16.47 23.18 30.95
C ILE A 13 16.79 23.02 29.46
N PHE A 14 17.62 22.03 29.15
CA PHE A 14 17.83 21.54 27.80
C PHE A 14 16.52 20.87 27.37
N SER A 15 15.65 21.61 26.69
CA SER A 15 14.45 21.08 26.06
C SER A 15 14.88 20.09 24.98
N CYS A 16 14.98 18.81 25.32
CA CYS A 16 15.01 17.74 24.34
C CYS A 16 13.70 17.81 23.56
N PHE A 17 13.73 18.48 22.41
CA PHE A 17 12.79 18.19 21.34
C PHE A 17 13.09 16.76 20.87
N PHE A 18 12.55 15.79 21.59
CA PHE A 18 12.34 14.46 21.03
C PHE A 18 11.28 14.64 19.95
N ALA A 19 11.73 14.88 18.71
CA ALA A 19 10.92 14.60 17.55
C ALA A 19 10.66 13.09 17.57
N ALA A 20 9.53 12.69 18.18
CA ALA A 20 9.00 11.37 17.98
C ALA A 20 8.68 11.26 16.48
N ALA A 21 9.58 10.64 15.72
CA ALA A 21 9.25 10.13 14.41
C ALA A 21 8.13 9.09 14.65
N SER A 22 6.89 9.49 14.45
CA SER A 22 5.75 8.59 14.51
C SER A 22 5.93 7.55 13.42
N ASP A 23 6.26 6.33 13.80
CA ASP A 23 6.34 5.18 12.91
C ASP A 23 5.02 5.03 12.15
N VAL A 24 5.07 5.32 10.85
CA VAL A 24 3.96 5.10 9.93
C VAL A 24 3.72 3.59 9.89
N LYS A 25 2.63 3.14 10.51
CA LYS A 25 2.23 1.73 10.50
C LYS A 25 1.70 1.37 9.11
N ALA A 26 2.61 1.19 8.17
CA ALA A 26 2.28 0.79 6.82
C ALA A 26 1.62 -0.60 6.82
N GLN A 27 0.55 -0.75 6.06
CA GLN A 27 -0.13 -2.03 5.95
C GLN A 27 0.51 -2.85 4.84
N HIS A 28 1.12 -3.98 5.21
CA HIS A 28 1.83 -4.87 4.30
C HIS A 28 0.97 -6.10 4.00
N SER A 29 1.06 -6.55 2.75
CA SER A 29 0.39 -7.76 2.27
C SER A 29 1.20 -8.34 1.12
N SER A 30 1.15 -9.65 0.93
CA SER A 30 1.90 -10.31 -0.15
C SER A 30 1.17 -11.51 -0.71
N VAL A 31 1.40 -11.76 -1.99
CA VAL A 31 0.80 -12.85 -2.75
C VAL A 31 1.91 -13.50 -3.59
N SER A 32 1.93 -14.83 -3.69
CA SER A 32 2.88 -15.55 -4.53
C SER A 32 2.15 -16.45 -5.52
N PHE A 33 2.54 -16.39 -6.79
CA PHE A 33 2.05 -17.23 -7.87
C PHE A 33 2.93 -18.48 -7.99
N ASN A 34 2.46 -19.59 -7.41
CA ASN A 34 3.21 -20.84 -7.26
C ASN A 34 3.76 -21.42 -8.57
N LYS A 35 3.15 -21.13 -9.74
CA LYS A 35 3.59 -21.69 -11.04
C LYS A 35 4.80 -21.01 -11.67
N LYS A 36 5.07 -19.74 -11.34
CA LYS A 36 6.13 -18.94 -11.99
C LYS A 36 7.14 -18.37 -11.00
N GLY A 37 6.96 -18.60 -9.69
CA GLY A 37 7.83 -18.05 -8.64
C GLY A 37 7.69 -16.53 -8.47
N ILE A 38 6.78 -15.89 -9.19
CA ILE A 38 6.50 -14.46 -9.08
C ILE A 38 5.72 -14.22 -7.79
N SER A 39 6.14 -13.21 -7.06
CA SER A 39 5.50 -12.71 -5.86
C SER A 39 5.20 -11.22 -6.03
N VAL A 40 4.05 -10.81 -5.52
CA VAL A 40 3.62 -9.43 -5.48
C VAL A 40 3.51 -9.04 -4.02
N VAL A 41 4.27 -8.02 -3.63
CA VAL A 41 4.18 -7.43 -2.30
C VAL A 41 3.52 -6.08 -2.44
N PHE A 42 2.56 -5.82 -1.57
CA PHE A 42 1.85 -4.57 -1.57
C PHE A 42 1.98 -3.87 -0.23
N LYS A 43 2.11 -2.55 -0.29
CA LYS A 43 2.20 -1.69 0.88
C LYS A 43 1.34 -0.44 0.66
N VAL A 44 0.36 -0.21 1.54
CA VAL A 44 -0.45 1.00 1.50
C VAL A 44 0.23 2.09 2.34
N GLU A 45 0.40 3.27 1.75
CA GLU A 45 0.93 4.46 2.39
C GLU A 45 -0.06 5.64 2.28
N THR A 46 -0.07 6.51 3.29
CA THR A 46 -0.88 7.73 3.32
C THR A 46 0.01 8.94 3.55
N SER A 47 -0.28 10.05 2.85
CA SER A 47 0.49 11.29 2.99
C SER A 47 0.17 12.12 4.24
N SER A 48 -0.83 11.73 5.04
CA SER A 48 -1.25 12.51 6.22
C SER A 48 -0.87 11.84 7.54
N PRO A 49 -0.12 12.52 8.43
CA PRO A 49 0.22 12.00 9.75
C PRO A 49 -1.01 11.87 10.67
N GLU A 50 -2.10 12.63 10.43
CA GLU A 50 -3.35 12.50 11.20
C GLU A 50 -4.18 11.27 10.80
N ILE A 51 -4.02 10.80 9.56
CA ILE A 51 -4.77 9.65 8.99
C ILE A 51 -3.97 8.33 9.14
N THR A 52 -2.87 8.33 9.90
CA THR A 52 -2.05 7.15 10.18
C THR A 52 -2.79 6.01 10.89
N LYS A 53 -4.03 6.22 11.35
CA LYS A 53 -4.88 5.19 11.95
C LYS A 53 -5.81 4.48 10.95
N GLN A 54 -5.91 4.98 9.72
CA GLN A 54 -6.80 4.41 8.73
C GLN A 54 -6.28 3.03 8.32
N THR A 55 -7.02 1.99 8.69
CA THR A 55 -6.71 0.60 8.33
C THR A 55 -7.57 0.22 7.13
N PHE A 56 -6.93 -0.23 6.06
CA PHE A 56 -7.65 -0.70 4.88
C PHE A 56 -7.94 -2.18 5.05
N GLY A 57 -9.18 -2.61 4.82
CA GLY A 57 -9.41 -4.04 4.59
C GLY A 57 -8.76 -4.40 3.25
N SER A 58 -7.76 -5.28 3.23
CA SER A 58 -7.08 -5.69 2.01
C SER A 58 -7.26 -7.18 1.75
N VAL A 59 -7.85 -7.56 0.62
CA VAL A 59 -8.05 -8.96 0.27
C VAL A 59 -7.62 -9.19 -1.18
N TYR A 60 -7.03 -10.36 -1.43
CA TYR A 60 -6.52 -10.80 -2.73
C TYR A 60 -7.23 -12.05 -3.18
N PHE A 61 -7.65 -12.08 -4.43
CA PHE A 61 -7.86 -13.34 -5.16
C PHE A 61 -6.85 -13.42 -6.28
N THR A 62 -6.30 -14.61 -6.47
CA THR A 62 -5.38 -14.88 -7.56
C THR A 62 -5.99 -15.85 -8.55
N GLY A 63 -5.90 -15.51 -9.82
CA GLY A 63 -6.11 -16.43 -10.93
C GLY A 63 -4.81 -16.57 -11.72
N TYR A 64 -4.56 -17.74 -12.29
CA TYR A 64 -3.55 -17.92 -13.33
C TYR A 64 -4.24 -18.48 -14.56
N ASP A 65 -4.12 -17.77 -15.68
CA ASP A 65 -4.56 -18.23 -16.98
C ASP A 65 -3.37 -18.89 -17.70
N GLU A 66 -3.47 -20.20 -17.93
CA GLU A 66 -2.43 -20.96 -18.64
C GLU A 66 -2.34 -20.60 -20.12
N THR A 67 -3.47 -20.25 -20.74
CA THR A 67 -3.55 -19.97 -22.18
C THR A 67 -2.93 -18.62 -22.51
N GLU A 68 -3.23 -17.60 -21.71
CA GLU A 68 -2.70 -16.24 -21.86
C GLU A 68 -1.35 -16.05 -21.14
N LYS A 69 -0.92 -17.05 -20.34
CA LYS A 69 0.27 -16.97 -19.46
C LYS A 69 0.25 -15.77 -18.52
N GLU A 70 -0.95 -15.40 -18.10
CA GLU A 70 -1.23 -14.24 -17.27
C GLU A 70 -1.46 -14.67 -15.82
N SER A 71 -0.77 -13.99 -14.89
CA SER A 71 -1.12 -14.00 -13.47
C SER A 71 -1.97 -12.78 -13.15
N ARG A 72 -3.12 -12.97 -12.51
CA ARG A 72 -4.04 -11.89 -12.13
C ARG A 72 -4.23 -11.83 -10.62
N VAL A 73 -4.09 -10.64 -10.05
CA VAL A 73 -4.53 -10.31 -8.68
C VAL A 73 -5.75 -9.42 -8.75
N HIS A 74 -6.83 -9.81 -8.09
CA HIS A 74 -7.94 -8.92 -7.78
C HIS A 74 -7.67 -8.28 -6.44
N ARG A 75 -7.41 -6.97 -6.44
CA ARG A 75 -7.07 -6.23 -5.24
C ARG A 75 -8.20 -5.30 -4.86
N VAL A 76 -8.68 -5.43 -3.63
CA VAL A 76 -9.71 -4.59 -3.05
C VAL A 76 -9.20 -3.92 -1.79
N LEU A 77 -9.44 -2.61 -1.68
CA LEU A 77 -9.11 -1.77 -0.53
C LEU A 77 -10.41 -1.17 0.02
N ALA A 78 -10.81 -1.59 1.21
CA ALA A 78 -12.01 -1.11 1.87
C ALA A 78 -11.68 0.00 2.87
N ASP A 79 -12.31 1.16 2.70
CA ASP A 79 -12.30 2.30 3.60
C ASP A 79 -13.65 2.41 4.30
N ARG A 80 -13.75 1.78 5.47
CA ARG A 80 -15.01 1.77 6.23
C ARG A 80 -15.30 3.10 6.92
N GLU A 81 -14.30 3.95 7.12
CA GLU A 81 -14.50 5.26 7.74
C GLU A 81 -15.23 6.20 6.78
N THR A 82 -14.88 6.16 5.49
CA THR A 82 -15.54 6.98 4.46
C THR A 82 -16.71 6.28 3.76
N GLY A 83 -16.98 5.02 4.10
CA GLY A 83 -18.05 4.24 3.47
C GLY A 83 -17.76 3.89 2.01
N ALA A 84 -16.48 3.70 1.64
CA ALA A 84 -16.07 3.46 0.27
C ALA A 84 -15.16 2.24 0.13
N TYR A 85 -15.10 1.67 -1.07
CA TYR A 85 -14.05 0.72 -1.43
C TYR A 85 -13.51 0.99 -2.84
N PHE A 86 -12.25 0.64 -3.05
CA PHE A 86 -11.55 0.75 -4.32
C PHE A 86 -11.10 -0.63 -4.77
N GLY A 87 -11.10 -0.87 -6.07
CA GLY A 87 -10.69 -2.16 -6.62
C GLY A 87 -9.98 -2.03 -7.96
N TYR A 88 -9.01 -2.90 -8.18
CA TYR A 88 -8.34 -3.04 -9.46
C TYR A 88 -7.82 -4.46 -9.69
N ASP A 89 -7.63 -4.79 -10.95
CA ASP A 89 -6.90 -5.98 -11.38
C ASP A 89 -5.44 -5.62 -11.66
N LEU A 90 -4.52 -6.39 -11.08
CA LEU A 90 -3.11 -6.42 -11.47
C LEU A 90 -2.87 -7.64 -12.34
N VAL A 91 -2.54 -7.43 -13.61
CA VAL A 91 -2.21 -8.50 -14.56
C VAL A 91 -0.72 -8.49 -14.81
N ILE A 92 -0.10 -9.67 -14.78
CA ILE A 92 1.34 -9.87 -14.96
C ILE A 92 1.56 -10.95 -16.01
N GLU A 93 2.14 -10.56 -17.15
CA GLU A 93 2.61 -11.44 -18.20
C GLU A 93 4.12 -11.70 -17.99
N SER A 94 4.53 -12.97 -17.95
CA SER A 94 5.87 -13.38 -17.48
C SER A 94 6.85 -13.85 -18.55
N ASP A 95 6.43 -13.91 -19.81
CA ASP A 95 7.20 -14.51 -20.91
C ASP A 95 7.70 -13.46 -21.93
N ILE A 96 7.87 -12.19 -21.52
CA ILE A 96 8.35 -11.12 -22.41
C ILE A 96 9.89 -11.11 -22.56
N ALA A 97 10.63 -11.37 -21.49
CA ALA A 97 12.09 -11.51 -21.43
C ALA A 97 12.52 -11.99 -20.03
N PRO A 98 13.74 -12.51 -19.84
CA PRO A 98 14.23 -12.92 -18.51
C PRO A 98 14.13 -11.77 -17.49
N ASN A 99 13.53 -12.05 -16.33
CA ASN A 99 13.32 -11.09 -15.23
C ASN A 99 12.53 -9.83 -15.61
N LYS A 100 11.82 -9.82 -16.74
CA LYS A 100 10.96 -8.72 -17.15
C LYS A 100 9.51 -9.18 -17.21
N TYR A 101 8.63 -8.29 -16.76
CA TYR A 101 7.20 -8.55 -16.70
C TYR A 101 6.45 -7.42 -17.37
N LYS A 102 5.46 -7.74 -18.20
CA LYS A 102 4.48 -6.74 -18.62
C LYS A 102 3.37 -6.70 -17.59
N VAL A 103 3.09 -5.51 -17.09
CA VAL A 103 2.14 -5.25 -16.02
C VAL A 103 1.04 -4.34 -16.54
N SER A 104 -0.21 -4.77 -16.37
CA SER A 104 -1.40 -3.96 -16.58
C SER A 104 -2.15 -3.75 -15.27
N ILE A 105 -2.59 -2.53 -15.02
CA ILE A 105 -3.49 -2.20 -13.90
C ILE A 105 -4.82 -1.76 -14.51
N ARG A 106 -5.88 -2.54 -14.28
CA ARG A 106 -7.19 -2.38 -14.93
C ARG A 106 -8.30 -2.22 -13.90
N PRO A 107 -9.49 -1.70 -14.29
CA PRO A 107 -10.67 -1.77 -13.44
C PRO A 107 -10.91 -3.20 -12.93
N LEU A 108 -11.39 -3.31 -11.68
CA LEU A 108 -11.71 -4.61 -11.08
C LEU A 108 -12.69 -5.36 -11.98
N SER A 109 -12.32 -6.56 -12.43
CA SER A 109 -13.13 -7.33 -13.39
C SER A 109 -14.18 -8.21 -12.73
N ILE A 110 -14.13 -8.35 -11.41
CA ILE A 110 -15.04 -9.19 -10.64
C ILE A 110 -15.84 -8.38 -9.63
N ASN A 111 -17.02 -8.88 -9.29
CA ASN A 111 -17.70 -8.43 -8.09
C ASN A 111 -16.95 -8.97 -6.86
N PRO A 112 -16.61 -8.12 -5.88
CA PRO A 112 -16.02 -8.61 -4.64
C PRO A 112 -16.94 -9.64 -3.98
N PRO A 113 -16.39 -10.74 -3.43
CA PRO A 113 -17.20 -11.76 -2.81
C PRO A 113 -17.84 -11.28 -1.50
N GLU A 114 -19.03 -11.80 -1.21
CA GLU A 114 -19.89 -11.35 -0.10
C GLU A 114 -19.20 -11.42 1.28
N GLN A 115 -18.26 -12.36 1.47
CA GLN A 115 -17.49 -12.52 2.70
C GLN A 115 -16.70 -11.25 3.09
N MET A 116 -16.44 -10.35 2.13
CA MET A 116 -15.79 -9.07 2.42
C MET A 116 -16.68 -8.06 3.15
N ARG A 117 -18.00 -8.28 3.16
CA ARG A 117 -18.98 -7.37 3.77
C ARG A 117 -18.82 -5.93 3.27
N LEU A 118 -18.81 -5.77 1.94
CA LEU A 118 -18.73 -4.46 1.27
C LEU A 118 -20.11 -3.92 0.86
N SER A 119 -21.20 -4.60 1.18
CA SER A 119 -22.57 -4.23 0.79
C SER A 119 -22.94 -2.80 1.19
N ASP A 120 -22.38 -2.35 2.31
CA ASP A 120 -22.68 -1.03 2.89
C ASP A 120 -21.67 0.04 2.42
N LEU A 121 -20.73 -0.34 1.55
CA LEU A 121 -19.68 0.54 1.02
C LEU A 121 -19.94 0.88 -0.45
N THR A 122 -19.63 2.12 -0.80
CA THR A 122 -19.75 2.61 -2.17
C THR A 122 -18.49 2.29 -2.98
N ALA A 123 -18.65 1.61 -4.10
CA ALA A 123 -17.55 1.37 -5.03
C ALA A 123 -17.03 2.69 -5.62
N ARG A 124 -15.71 2.87 -5.65
CA ARG A 124 -15.05 4.01 -6.29
C ARG A 124 -13.98 3.54 -7.25
N SER A 125 -13.98 4.12 -8.44
CA SER A 125 -12.91 3.94 -9.42
C SER A 125 -11.67 4.72 -9.03
N LEU A 126 -10.51 4.25 -9.49
CA LEU A 126 -9.26 4.99 -9.35
C LEU A 126 -9.33 6.30 -10.15
N PRO A 127 -8.64 7.39 -9.72
CA PRO A 127 -8.62 8.65 -10.45
C PRO A 127 -8.09 8.52 -11.88
N LYS A 128 -7.10 7.64 -12.06
CA LYS A 128 -6.51 7.30 -13.36
C LYS A 128 -5.89 5.91 -13.29
N TYR A 129 -6.10 5.10 -14.33
CA TYR A 129 -5.35 3.88 -14.54
C TYR A 129 -4.08 4.20 -15.35
N PRO A 130 -2.90 3.68 -14.96
CA PRO A 130 -1.69 3.85 -15.74
C PRO A 130 -1.77 3.05 -17.04
N GLU A 131 -0.96 3.43 -18.02
CA GLU A 131 -0.74 2.61 -19.21
C GLU A 131 0.02 1.32 -18.83
N ASP A 132 -0.10 0.30 -19.69
CA ASP A 132 0.68 -0.93 -19.57
C ASP A 132 2.18 -0.60 -19.51
N MET A 133 2.90 -1.25 -18.62
CA MET A 133 4.31 -0.99 -18.40
C MET A 133 5.12 -2.28 -18.30
N THR A 134 6.39 -2.20 -18.70
CA THR A 134 7.36 -3.26 -18.43
C THR A 134 8.13 -2.94 -17.16
N VAL A 135 8.22 -3.91 -16.25
CA VAL A 135 8.99 -3.80 -15.01
C VAL A 135 9.99 -4.95 -14.90
N GLU A 136 11.06 -4.74 -14.14
CA GLU A 136 12.06 -5.74 -13.83
C GLU A 136 11.82 -6.38 -12.44
N ASP A 137 12.44 -7.53 -12.17
CA ASP A 137 12.39 -8.17 -10.85
C ASP A 137 12.90 -7.23 -9.74
N GLY A 138 12.03 -6.94 -8.78
CA GLY A 138 12.32 -6.07 -7.65
C GLY A 138 11.74 -4.67 -7.77
N ASP A 139 11.27 -4.27 -8.95
CA ASP A 139 10.65 -2.97 -9.19
C ASP A 139 9.37 -2.77 -8.37
N THR A 140 9.10 -1.51 -8.04
CA THR A 140 7.92 -1.09 -7.28
C THR A 140 7.14 -0.03 -8.06
N ILE A 141 5.86 -0.32 -8.31
CA ILE A 141 4.92 0.60 -8.93
C ILE A 141 4.20 1.38 -7.82
N ALA A 142 4.16 2.70 -7.92
CA ALA A 142 3.36 3.54 -7.03
C ALA A 142 2.01 3.87 -7.70
N LEU A 143 0.92 3.31 -7.18
CA LEU A 143 -0.42 3.51 -7.71
C LEU A 143 -1.22 4.46 -6.81
N ASP A 144 -1.72 5.54 -7.40
CA ASP A 144 -2.58 6.49 -6.71
C ASP A 144 -4.00 5.93 -6.60
N ILE A 145 -4.41 5.56 -5.39
CA ILE A 145 -5.74 5.00 -5.11
C ILE A 145 -6.75 6.13 -4.89
N LEU A 146 -6.36 7.12 -4.10
CA LEU A 146 -7.19 8.27 -3.78
C LEU A 146 -6.31 9.51 -3.70
N TYR A 147 -6.83 10.61 -4.26
CA TYR A 147 -6.36 11.94 -3.97
C TYR A 147 -7.54 12.81 -3.57
N ASN A 148 -7.54 13.31 -2.34
CA ASN A 148 -8.49 14.31 -1.90
C ASN A 148 -7.87 15.70 -2.11
N PRO A 149 -8.33 16.49 -3.10
CA PRO A 149 -7.73 17.79 -3.41
C PRO A 149 -7.99 18.85 -2.33
N GLN A 150 -9.01 18.67 -1.48
CA GLN A 150 -9.35 19.59 -0.39
C GLN A 150 -8.42 19.37 0.80
N THR A 151 -8.23 18.12 1.22
CA THR A 151 -7.41 17.77 2.38
C THR A 151 -5.94 17.49 2.03
N LYS A 152 -5.61 17.42 0.74
CA LYS A 152 -4.29 17.00 0.21
C LYS A 152 -3.85 15.60 0.64
N VAL A 153 -4.79 14.81 1.15
CA VAL A 153 -4.57 13.42 1.52
C VAL A 153 -4.45 12.58 0.25
N LYS A 154 -3.40 11.77 0.21
CA LYS A 154 -3.10 10.84 -0.88
C LYS A 154 -2.93 9.45 -0.28
N ILE A 155 -3.65 8.48 -0.85
CA ILE A 155 -3.45 7.06 -0.55
C ILE A 155 -2.73 6.45 -1.75
N VAL A 156 -1.56 5.88 -1.49
CA VAL A 156 -0.71 5.25 -2.48
C VAL A 156 -0.58 3.78 -2.15
N ASP A 157 -0.68 2.95 -3.17
CA ASP A 157 -0.43 1.53 -3.09
C ASP A 157 0.88 1.20 -3.80
N LEU A 158 1.87 0.80 -3.03
CA LEU A 158 3.19 0.41 -3.52
C LEU A 158 3.15 -1.08 -3.85
N ILE A 159 3.26 -1.40 -5.14
CA ILE A 159 3.14 -2.74 -5.70
C ILE A 159 4.53 -3.19 -6.15
N LYS A 160 5.18 -4.05 -5.38
CA LYS A 160 6.47 -4.64 -5.71
C LYS A 160 6.29 -5.98 -6.40
N ILE A 161 6.87 -6.13 -7.59
CA ILE A 161 6.92 -7.40 -8.32
C ILE A 161 8.28 -8.04 -8.06
N THR A 162 8.32 -9.28 -7.59
CA THR A 162 9.60 -9.96 -7.35
C THR A 162 9.56 -11.47 -7.44
N THR A 163 10.66 -12.10 -7.83
CA THR A 163 10.85 -13.56 -7.77
C THR A 163 11.24 -14.06 -6.38
N LYS A 164 11.61 -13.15 -5.47
CA LYS A 164 11.94 -13.50 -4.08
C LYS A 164 10.66 -13.85 -3.33
N LYS A 165 10.67 -14.99 -2.63
CA LYS A 165 9.57 -15.33 -1.72
C LYS A 165 9.39 -14.21 -0.69
N PRO A 166 8.16 -13.75 -0.43
CA PRO A 166 7.90 -12.77 0.61
C PRO A 166 8.40 -13.32 1.95
N GLN A 167 9.16 -12.53 2.70
CA GLN A 167 9.53 -12.89 4.06
C GLN A 167 8.25 -12.77 4.92
N THR A 168 7.67 -13.89 5.30
CA THR A 168 6.63 -13.93 6.34
C THR A 168 7.33 -13.72 7.68
N SER A 169 7.21 -12.51 8.24
CA SER A 169 7.56 -12.25 9.63
C SER A 169 6.52 -12.84 10.58
#